data_AF-A0A2N2FLE0-F1
#
_entry.id   AF-A0A2N2FLE0-F1
#
_cell.length_a   1.000
_cell.length_b   1.000
_cell.length_c   1.000
_cell.angle_alpha   90.00
_cell.angle_beta   90.00
_cell.angle_gamma   90.00
#
_symmetry.space_group_name_H-M   'P 1'
#
loop_
_entity.id
_entity.type
_entity.pdbx_description
1 polymer ?
#
loop_
_entity_poly.entity_id
_entity_poly.type
_entity_poly.pdbx_seq_one_letter_code
_entity_poly.pdbx_strand_id
1 'polypeptide(L)'
;MTEFIRKEFQINEPDKATVIRHDAPAPRPQMPGGGILYIIGLPGSGKSAVAEGLARELGCAALSLPLDGPDQALDAILADAAPMVVEVPHKLLLGEAFRQRLQSTGRVLYLMASVEAMAERQAKTPEEQAVIRERLGRLRTSYEPLFMQTLHLMAPADAPLGEVLADVLERVRM
;
A
#
# COMPACT_ATOMS: atom_id res chain seq x y z
N MET A 1 -39.39 -18.03 -21.41
CA MET A 1 -38.25 -18.61 -22.14
C MET A 1 -37.00 -18.00 -21.54
N THR A 2 -36.30 -18.78 -20.72
CA THR A 2 -35.13 -18.31 -19.97
C THR A 2 -34.09 -19.40 -20.08
N GLU A 3 -33.15 -19.23 -21.00
CA GLU A 3 -32.08 -20.20 -21.25
C GLU A 3 -30.97 -20.01 -20.20
N PHE A 4 -30.85 -21.00 -19.32
CA PHE A 4 -29.70 -21.13 -18.42
C PHE A 4 -28.61 -21.92 -19.14
N ILE A 5 -27.50 -21.27 -19.47
CA ILE A 5 -26.31 -21.96 -20.00
C ILE A 5 -25.52 -22.53 -18.82
N ARG A 6 -25.66 -23.84 -18.58
CA ARG A 6 -24.69 -24.66 -17.82
C ARG A 6 -23.47 -24.88 -18.70
N LYS A 7 -22.30 -24.39 -18.27
CA LYS A 7 -21.02 -24.72 -18.91
C LYS A 7 -20.28 -25.71 -18.02
N GLU A 8 -20.28 -26.98 -18.42
CA GLU A 8 -19.48 -28.03 -17.79
C GLU A 8 -18.01 -27.85 -18.18
N PHE A 9 -17.11 -27.81 -17.20
CA PHE A 9 -15.66 -27.89 -17.41
C PHE A 9 -15.23 -29.35 -17.23
N GLN A 10 -14.73 -29.96 -18.29
CA GLN A 10 -14.03 -31.24 -18.21
C GLN A 10 -12.61 -31.01 -17.69
N ILE A 11 -12.31 -31.57 -16.53
CA ILE A 11 -10.96 -31.67 -15.99
C ILE A 11 -10.35 -32.96 -16.56
N ASN A 12 -9.28 -32.82 -17.33
CA ASN A 12 -8.53 -33.94 -17.88
C ASN A 12 -7.20 -34.08 -17.12
N GLU A 13 -6.87 -35.32 -16.72
CA GLU A 13 -5.68 -35.80 -15.98
C GLU A 13 -5.78 -35.92 -14.44
N PRO A 14 -6.33 -37.05 -13.91
CA PRO A 14 -6.40 -37.32 -12.47
C PRO A 14 -5.12 -37.89 -11.82
N ASP A 15 -4.03 -38.15 -12.57
CA ASP A 15 -2.93 -39.02 -12.09
C ASP A 15 -1.54 -38.36 -11.92
N LYS A 16 -1.42 -37.03 -11.90
CA LYS A 16 -0.12 -36.38 -11.59
C LYS A 16 0.08 -36.18 -10.09
N ALA A 17 0.49 -37.24 -9.40
CA ALA A 17 1.11 -37.12 -8.08
C ALA A 17 2.47 -36.40 -8.20
N THR A 18 2.50 -35.12 -7.85
CA THR A 18 3.75 -34.35 -7.79
C THR A 18 4.28 -34.40 -6.37
N VAL A 19 5.34 -35.19 -6.17
CA VAL A 19 6.10 -35.23 -4.91
C VAL A 19 6.96 -33.97 -4.84
N ILE A 20 6.56 -33.01 -4.01
CA ILE A 20 7.34 -31.79 -3.76
C ILE A 20 8.39 -32.11 -2.69
N ARG A 21 9.66 -32.18 -3.12
CA ARG A 21 10.81 -32.26 -2.20
C ARG A 21 11.04 -30.88 -1.58
N HIS A 22 11.02 -30.86 -0.25
CA HIS A 22 11.12 -29.67 0.58
C HIS A 22 12.59 -29.37 0.91
N ASP A 23 13.38 -28.86 -0.04
CA ASP A 23 14.77 -28.42 0.22
C ASP A 23 15.23 -27.33 -0.77
N ALA A 24 14.41 -26.29 -0.90
CA ALA A 24 14.85 -25.02 -1.47
C ALA A 24 14.31 -23.88 -0.59
N PRO A 25 15.13 -22.86 -0.23
CA PRO A 25 14.59 -21.66 0.37
C PRO A 25 13.50 -21.11 -0.57
N ALA A 26 12.31 -20.87 -0.02
CA ALA A 26 11.17 -20.43 -0.79
C ALA A 26 11.57 -19.23 -1.68
N PRO A 27 11.26 -19.24 -2.99
CA PRO A 27 11.49 -18.07 -3.82
C PRO A 27 10.79 -16.89 -3.17
N ARG A 28 11.55 -15.82 -2.88
CA ARG A 28 10.96 -14.59 -2.35
C ARG A 28 9.87 -14.14 -3.31
N PRO A 29 8.64 -13.88 -2.84
CA PRO A 29 7.54 -13.46 -3.70
C PRO A 29 7.98 -12.19 -4.45
N GLN A 30 8.13 -12.32 -5.78
CA GLN A 30 8.44 -11.19 -6.64
C GLN A 30 7.17 -10.36 -6.78
N MET A 31 7.23 -9.08 -6.38
CA MET A 31 6.12 -8.15 -6.60
C MET A 31 5.82 -8.07 -8.10
N PRO A 32 4.59 -8.38 -8.56
CA PRO A 32 4.23 -8.24 -9.97
C PRO A 32 4.22 -6.75 -10.34
N GLY A 33 5.02 -6.37 -11.34
CA GLY A 33 5.13 -5.00 -11.83
C GLY A 33 6.21 -4.18 -11.12
N GLY A 34 7.44 -4.20 -11.66
CA GLY A 34 8.39 -3.11 -11.48
C GLY A 34 8.85 -2.78 -10.05
N GLY A 35 8.75 -3.69 -9.08
CA GLY A 35 9.43 -3.62 -7.78
C GLY A 35 9.05 -2.49 -6.81
N ILE A 36 8.25 -1.50 -7.22
CA ILE A 36 7.92 -0.34 -6.38
C ILE A 36 6.52 -0.49 -5.78
N LEU A 37 6.45 -0.34 -4.46
CA LEU A 37 5.20 -0.21 -3.72
C LEU A 37 5.09 1.19 -3.13
N TYR A 38 4.12 1.96 -3.61
CA TYR A 38 3.79 3.26 -3.07
C TYR A 38 2.83 3.14 -1.89
N ILE A 39 3.11 3.82 -0.78
CA ILE A 39 2.22 3.88 0.38
C ILE A 39 1.62 5.28 0.48
N ILE A 40 0.29 5.35 0.39
CA ILE A 40 -0.50 6.58 0.50
C ILE A 40 -1.38 6.56 1.76
N GLY A 41 -1.82 7.74 2.18
CA GLY A 41 -2.66 7.95 3.36
C GLY A 41 -2.32 9.25 4.08
N LEU A 42 -3.15 9.58 5.08
CA LEU A 42 -3.01 10.83 5.83
C LEU A 42 -1.79 10.85 6.77
N PRO A 43 -1.38 12.03 7.28
CA PRO A 43 -0.44 12.11 8.39
C PRO A 43 -0.97 11.38 9.63
N GLY A 44 -0.12 10.57 10.26
CA GLY A 44 -0.49 9.74 11.42
C GLY A 44 -1.14 8.39 11.09
N SER A 45 -1.37 8.06 9.81
CA SER A 45 -1.90 6.74 9.43
C SER A 45 -0.89 5.59 9.55
N GLY A 46 0.36 5.88 9.91
CA GLY A 46 1.42 4.88 10.10
C GLY A 46 2.28 4.59 8.87
N LYS A 47 2.16 5.36 7.77
CA LYS A 47 2.89 5.13 6.51
C LYS A 47 4.38 4.90 6.69
N SER A 48 5.08 5.76 7.42
CA SER A 48 6.54 5.65 7.59
C SER A 48 6.91 4.36 8.33
N ALA A 49 6.22 4.06 9.43
CA ALA A 49 6.46 2.85 10.21
C ALA A 49 6.15 1.57 9.42
N VAL A 50 5.06 1.56 8.64
CA VAL A 50 4.72 0.44 7.76
C VAL A 50 5.71 0.33 6.61
N ALA A 51 6.12 1.44 5.99
CA ALA A 51 7.08 1.45 4.89
C ALA A 51 8.42 0.85 5.33
N GLU A 52 8.94 1.29 6.47
CA GLU A 52 10.20 0.78 7.04
C GLU A 52 10.09 -0.71 7.41
N GLY A 53 9.02 -1.11 8.09
CA GLY A 53 8.80 -2.50 8.48
C GLY A 53 8.67 -3.41 7.26
N LEU A 54 7.91 -2.98 6.27
CA LEU A 54 7.69 -3.72 5.03
C LEU A 54 8.97 -3.84 4.20
N ALA A 55 9.73 -2.76 4.05
CA ALA A 55 10.99 -2.77 3.33
C ALA A 55 12.01 -3.71 3.97
N ARG A 56 12.06 -3.75 5.31
CA ARG A 56 12.90 -4.70 6.05
C ARG A 56 12.53 -6.16 5.76
N GLU A 57 11.24 -6.47 5.81
CA GLU A 57 10.72 -7.82 5.57
C GLU A 57 10.87 -8.27 4.11
N LEU A 58 10.83 -7.33 3.16
CA LEU A 58 11.05 -7.60 1.74
C LEU A 58 12.53 -7.57 1.35
N GLY A 59 13.41 -7.08 2.23
CA GLY A 59 14.84 -6.92 1.97
C GLY A 59 15.14 -5.84 0.93
N CYS A 60 14.41 -4.72 0.96
CA CYS A 60 14.57 -3.59 0.05
C CYS A 60 14.65 -2.24 0.80
N ALA A 61 14.80 -1.14 0.07
CA ALA A 61 14.88 0.20 0.65
C ALA A 61 13.48 0.82 0.86
N ALA A 62 13.35 1.62 1.92
CA ALA A 62 12.22 2.51 2.14
C ALA A 62 12.64 3.97 1.90
N LEU A 63 11.88 4.72 1.11
CA LEU A 63 12.07 6.15 0.88
C LEU A 63 10.77 6.93 1.06
N SER A 64 10.87 8.23 1.27
CA SER A 64 9.73 9.15 1.18
C SER A 64 9.96 10.13 0.04
N LEU A 65 8.93 10.36 -0.78
CA LEU A 65 9.00 11.43 -1.78
C LEU A 65 8.99 12.80 -1.09
N PRO A 66 9.84 13.74 -1.56
CA PRO A 66 9.78 15.12 -1.09
C PRO A 66 8.53 15.83 -1.65
N LEU A 67 8.10 16.90 -0.98
CA LEU A 67 7.07 17.79 -1.53
C LEU A 67 7.62 18.66 -2.66
N ASP A 68 8.90 19.03 -2.57
CA ASP A 68 9.60 19.83 -3.57
C ASP A 68 10.34 18.90 -4.54
N GLY A 69 10.11 19.07 -5.85
CA GLY A 69 10.70 18.21 -6.88
C GLY A 69 10.28 16.73 -6.85
N PRO A 70 9.00 16.38 -6.62
CA PRO A 70 8.57 14.98 -6.50
C PRO A 70 8.77 14.18 -7.78
N ASP A 71 8.61 14.80 -8.95
CA ASP A 71 8.81 14.15 -10.25
C ASP A 71 10.25 13.71 -10.46
N GLN A 72 11.22 14.58 -10.13
CA GLN A 72 12.64 14.27 -10.27
C GLN A 72 13.07 13.16 -9.30
N ALA A 73 12.55 13.18 -8.07
CA ALA A 73 12.80 12.12 -7.10
C ALA A 73 12.21 10.77 -7.58
N LEU A 74 11.00 10.80 -8.15
CA LEU A 74 10.36 9.63 -8.72
C LEU A 74 11.13 9.09 -9.95
N ASP A 75 11.60 9.98 -10.84
CA ASP A 75 12.46 9.60 -11.96
C ASP A 75 13.73 8.87 -11.51
N ALA A 76 14.38 9.36 -10.46
CA ALA A 76 15.58 8.73 -9.90
C ALA A 76 15.28 7.33 -9.33
N ILE A 77 14.17 7.18 -8.63
CA ILE A 77 13.72 5.88 -8.11
C ILE A 77 13.46 4.90 -9.26
N LEU A 78 12.76 5.35 -10.31
CA LEU A 78 12.43 4.52 -11.47
C LEU A 78 13.68 4.11 -12.27
N ALA A 79 14.71 4.96 -12.30
CA ALA A 79 15.96 4.68 -12.99
C ALA A 79 16.82 3.61 -12.28
N ASP A 80 16.73 3.49 -10.95
CA ASP A 80 17.48 2.49 -10.17
C ASP A 80 17.00 1.06 -10.44
N ALA A 81 15.73 0.90 -10.83
CA ALA A 81 15.07 -0.39 -11.13
C ALA A 81 15.12 -1.44 -10.00
N ALA A 82 15.58 -1.04 -8.80
CA ALA A 82 15.58 -1.86 -7.60
C ALA A 82 14.16 -1.91 -6.99
N PRO A 83 13.77 -3.02 -6.34
CA PRO A 83 12.55 -3.04 -5.55
C PRO A 83 12.62 -2.02 -4.40
N MET A 84 11.55 -1.27 -4.15
CA MET A 84 11.51 -0.23 -3.12
C MET A 84 10.11 -0.05 -2.55
N VAL A 85 10.03 0.38 -1.30
CA VAL A 85 8.79 0.88 -0.68
C VAL A 85 8.88 2.40 -0.58
N VAL A 86 7.89 3.11 -1.10
CA VAL A 86 7.94 4.58 -1.24
C VAL A 86 6.74 5.21 -0.54
N GLU A 87 6.98 5.95 0.53
CA GLU A 87 5.96 6.81 1.14
C GLU A 87 5.67 8.00 0.22
N VAL A 88 4.38 8.23 -0.02
CA VAL A 88 3.91 9.35 -0.83
C VAL A 88 3.14 10.33 0.09
N PRO A 89 3.64 11.57 0.26
CA PRO A 89 2.89 12.60 0.95
C PRO A 89 1.54 12.86 0.29
N HIS A 90 0.46 12.82 1.08
CA HIS A 90 -0.92 13.01 0.59
C HIS A 90 -1.12 14.23 -0.32
N LYS A 91 -0.41 15.34 -0.06
CA LYS A 91 -0.48 16.57 -0.86
C LYS A 91 -0.11 16.37 -2.32
N LEU A 92 0.78 15.41 -2.63
CA LEU A 92 1.18 15.12 -4.01
C LEU A 92 0.04 14.52 -4.85
N LEU A 93 -0.95 13.91 -4.20
CA LEU A 93 -2.08 13.29 -4.89
C LEU A 93 -3.12 14.30 -5.39
N LEU A 94 -2.97 15.60 -5.12
CA LEU A 94 -3.84 16.62 -5.73
C LEU A 94 -3.70 16.62 -7.25
N GLY A 95 -2.49 16.38 -7.77
CA GLY A 95 -2.21 16.33 -9.20
C GLY A 95 -2.64 15.00 -9.83
N GLU A 96 -3.55 15.05 -10.80
CA GLU A 96 -4.04 13.84 -11.49
C GLU A 96 -2.94 13.11 -12.26
N ALA A 97 -2.12 13.84 -13.01
CA ALA A 97 -1.00 13.25 -13.75
C ALA A 97 -0.05 12.49 -12.82
N PHE A 98 0.18 13.00 -11.60
CA PHE A 98 1.02 12.33 -10.62
C PHE A 98 0.36 11.04 -10.10
N ARG A 99 -0.95 11.05 -9.81
CA ARG A 99 -1.71 9.82 -9.44
C ARG A 99 -1.60 8.74 -10.53
N GLN A 100 -1.86 9.11 -11.78
CA GLN A 100 -1.76 8.20 -12.93
C GLN A 100 -0.35 7.63 -13.08
N ARG A 101 0.67 8.46 -12.82
CA ARG A 101 2.07 8.05 -12.86
C ARG A 101 2.43 7.04 -11.77
N LEU A 102 1.94 7.22 -10.53
CA LEU A 102 2.09 6.21 -9.48
C LEU A 102 1.45 4.88 -9.90
N GLN A 103 0.25 4.95 -10.48
CA GLN A 103 -0.49 3.77 -10.91
C GLN A 103 0.18 3.00 -12.04
N SER A 104 0.81 3.70 -13.00
CA SER A 104 1.45 3.06 -14.15
C SER A 104 2.85 2.53 -13.86
N THR A 105 3.46 2.92 -12.74
CA THR A 105 4.87 2.59 -12.42
C THR A 105 5.05 1.65 -11.23
N GLY A 106 3.99 1.35 -10.47
CA GLY A 106 4.08 0.45 -9.33
C GLY A 106 2.73 0.15 -8.69
N ARG A 107 2.72 -0.64 -7.61
CA ARG A 107 1.50 -0.90 -6.82
C ARG A 107 1.29 0.23 -5.82
N VAL A 108 0.03 0.59 -5.56
CA VAL A 108 -0.32 1.69 -4.65
C VAL A 108 -1.15 1.11 -3.51
N LEU A 109 -0.63 1.18 -2.30
CA LEU A 109 -1.29 0.74 -1.08
C LEU A 109 -1.80 1.95 -0.30
N TYR A 110 -3.12 1.99 -0.08
CA TYR A 110 -3.74 2.93 0.83
C TYR A 110 -3.82 2.36 2.25
N LEU A 111 -3.12 3.00 3.19
CA LEU A 111 -3.28 2.74 4.62
C LEU A 111 -4.42 3.57 5.19
N MET A 112 -5.55 2.90 5.40
CA MET A 112 -6.77 3.52 5.90
C MET A 112 -6.80 3.45 7.43
N ALA A 113 -6.57 4.59 8.07
CA ALA A 113 -6.73 4.75 9.51
C ALA A 113 -7.91 5.68 9.82
N SER A 114 -8.61 5.39 10.91
CA SER A 114 -9.64 6.25 11.49
C SER A 114 -9.05 7.58 11.96
N VAL A 115 -9.89 8.62 11.97
CA VAL A 115 -9.50 9.94 12.43
C VAL A 115 -9.14 9.88 13.92
N GLU A 116 -9.87 9.09 14.69
CA GLU A 116 -9.64 8.80 16.10
C GLU A 116 -8.25 8.19 16.33
N ALA A 117 -7.93 7.07 15.69
CA ALA A 117 -6.63 6.41 15.86
C ALA A 117 -5.47 7.32 15.42
N MET A 118 -5.62 8.06 14.33
CA MET A 118 -4.60 9.02 13.87
C MET A 118 -4.42 10.19 14.85
N ALA A 119 -5.50 10.68 15.46
CA ALA A 119 -5.44 11.76 16.44
C ALA A 119 -4.77 11.29 17.75
N GLU A 120 -5.12 10.08 18.22
CA GLU A 120 -4.50 9.46 19.41
C GLU A 120 -2.99 9.29 19.26
N ARG A 121 -2.51 8.91 18.06
CA ARG A 121 -1.08 8.75 17.78
C ARG A 121 -0.30 10.07 17.76
N GLN A 122 -0.97 11.18 17.44
CA GLN A 122 -0.32 12.47 17.24
C GLN A 122 -0.44 13.39 18.45
N ALA A 123 -1.51 13.26 19.24
CA ALA A 123 -1.78 14.14 20.37
C ALA A 123 -0.97 13.77 21.61
N LYS A 124 -0.55 14.78 22.36
CA LYS A 124 0.07 14.60 23.70
C LYS A 124 -0.93 14.79 24.82
N THR A 125 -2.04 15.50 24.56
CA THR A 125 -3.11 15.74 25.53
C THR A 125 -4.49 15.53 24.90
N PRO A 126 -5.55 15.30 25.71
CA PRO A 126 -6.93 15.17 25.21
C PRO A 126 -7.44 16.41 24.45
N GLU A 127 -7.05 17.62 24.88
CA GLU A 127 -7.45 18.87 24.22
C GLU A 127 -6.81 18.99 22.84
N GLU A 128 -5.53 18.65 22.72
CA GLU A 128 -4.82 18.61 21.45
C GLU A 128 -5.44 17.56 20.52
N GLN A 129 -5.84 16.40 21.07
CA GLN A 129 -6.49 15.33 20.31
C GLN A 129 -7.78 15.81 19.63
N ALA A 130 -8.61 16.61 20.32
CA ALA A 130 -9.83 17.16 19.73
C ALA A 130 -9.54 18.07 18.52
N VAL A 131 -8.54 18.95 18.63
CA VAL A 131 -8.10 19.85 17.55
C VAL A 131 -7.54 19.08 16.37
N ILE A 132 -6.69 18.07 16.64
CA ILE A 132 -6.11 17.21 15.60
C ILE A 132 -7.21 16.41 14.89
N ARG A 133 -8.18 15.87 15.63
CA ARG A 133 -9.31 15.11 15.08
C ARG A 133 -10.13 15.96 14.11
N GLU A 134 -10.45 17.20 14.48
CA GLU A 134 -11.16 18.11 13.60
C GLU A 134 -10.37 18.40 12.30
N ARG A 135 -9.07 18.70 12.42
CA ARG A 135 -8.20 18.93 11.28
C ARG A 135 -8.10 17.71 10.35
N LEU A 136 -7.90 16.52 10.93
CA LEU A 136 -7.82 15.27 10.19
C LEU A 136 -9.14 14.90 9.51
N GLY A 137 -10.28 15.18 10.15
CA GLY A 137 -11.60 15.01 9.54
C GLY A 137 -11.74 15.81 8.26
N ARG A 138 -11.34 17.10 8.28
CA ARG A 138 -11.35 17.95 7.08
C ARG A 138 -10.41 17.41 5.99
N LEU A 139 -9.19 17.00 6.37
CA LEU A 139 -8.24 16.42 5.41
C LEU A 139 -8.77 15.12 4.80
N ARG A 140 -9.39 14.24 5.60
CA ARG A 140 -9.98 12.99 5.10
C ARG A 140 -11.04 13.28 4.05
N THR A 141 -11.98 14.18 4.32
CA THR A 141 -12.99 14.58 3.34
C THR A 141 -12.39 15.07 2.03
N SER A 142 -11.28 15.83 2.09
CA SER A 142 -10.62 16.35 0.87
C SER A 142 -9.79 15.31 0.12
N TYR A 143 -9.11 14.40 0.81
CA TYR A 143 -8.11 13.51 0.20
C TYR A 143 -8.58 12.05 0.02
N GLU A 144 -9.59 11.58 0.76
CA GLU A 144 -10.08 10.21 0.66
C GLU A 144 -10.54 9.85 -0.76
N PRO A 145 -11.27 10.70 -1.50
CA PRO A 145 -11.58 10.42 -2.91
C PRO A 145 -10.33 10.22 -3.78
N LEU A 146 -9.27 10.99 -3.51
CA LEU A 146 -8.00 10.90 -4.25
C LEU A 146 -7.27 9.60 -3.91
N PHE A 147 -7.27 9.17 -2.65
CA PHE A 147 -6.72 7.87 -2.26
C PHE A 147 -7.46 6.73 -2.96
N MET A 148 -8.80 6.76 -2.94
CA MET A 148 -9.66 5.75 -3.58
C MET A 148 -9.47 5.68 -5.09
N GLN A 149 -9.23 6.81 -5.75
CA GLN A 149 -8.93 6.86 -7.18
C GLN A 149 -7.52 6.35 -7.53
N THR A 150 -6.58 6.37 -6.59
CA THR A 150 -5.17 6.01 -6.83
C THR A 150 -4.86 4.57 -6.48
N LEU A 151 -5.52 4.01 -5.45
CA LEU A 151 -5.10 2.74 -4.84
C LEU A 151 -5.25 1.53 -5.77
N HIS A 152 -4.36 0.56 -5.57
CA HIS A 152 -4.47 -0.81 -6.05
C HIS A 152 -4.80 -1.77 -4.90
N LEU A 153 -4.33 -1.44 -3.69
CA LEU A 153 -4.52 -2.19 -2.46
C LEU A 153 -4.99 -1.27 -1.35
N MET A 154 -5.73 -1.83 -0.40
CA MET A 154 -6.15 -1.12 0.81
C MET A 154 -5.89 -2.02 2.01
N ALA A 155 -5.36 -1.43 3.09
CA ALA A 155 -5.22 -2.11 4.37
C ALA A 155 -5.70 -1.20 5.50
N PRO A 156 -6.51 -1.72 6.45
CA PRO A 156 -6.86 -1.01 7.66
C PRO A 156 -5.59 -0.81 8.52
N ALA A 157 -5.48 0.36 9.13
CA ALA A 157 -4.28 0.78 9.86
C ALA A 157 -4.60 1.30 11.26
N ASP A 158 -5.70 0.85 11.87
CA ASP A 158 -6.09 1.18 13.25
C ASP A 158 -5.43 0.28 14.29
N ALA A 159 -5.13 -0.97 13.91
CA ALA A 159 -4.50 -1.96 14.77
C ALA A 159 -3.04 -1.61 15.13
N PRO A 160 -2.44 -2.29 16.12
CA PRO A 160 -1.02 -2.17 16.42
C PRO A 160 -0.13 -2.47 15.20
N LEU A 161 1.05 -1.84 15.15
CA LEU A 161 1.94 -1.90 13.98
C LEU A 161 2.27 -3.33 13.53
N GLY A 162 2.49 -4.26 14.45
CA GLY A 162 2.80 -5.66 14.12
C GLY A 162 1.68 -6.36 13.35
N GLU A 163 0.42 -6.12 13.74
CA GLU A 163 -0.75 -6.68 13.07
C GLU A 163 -0.96 -6.03 11.69
N VAL A 164 -0.83 -4.70 11.61
CA VAL A 164 -0.93 -3.97 10.34
C VAL A 164 0.16 -4.43 9.37
N LEU A 165 1.39 -4.64 9.83
CA LEU A 165 2.47 -5.13 8.99
C LEU A 165 2.20 -6.54 8.47
N ALA A 166 1.69 -7.44 9.30
CA ALA A 166 1.35 -8.80 8.87
C ALA A 166 0.27 -8.79 7.78
N ASP A 167 -0.79 -7.99 7.99
CA ASP A 167 -1.92 -7.82 7.08
C ASP A 167 -1.51 -7.21 5.73
N VAL A 168 -0.63 -6.21 5.77
CA VAL A 168 -0.05 -5.56 4.59
C VAL A 168 0.87 -6.52 3.83
N LEU A 169 1.74 -7.24 4.53
CA LEU A 169 2.66 -8.22 3.92
C LEU A 169 1.89 -9.30 3.15
N GLU A 170 0.80 -9.80 3.73
CA GLU A 170 -0.07 -10.77 3.07
C GLU A 170 -0.64 -10.20 1.76
N ARG A 171 -1.22 -8.99 1.79
CA ARG A 171 -1.79 -8.32 0.60
C ARG A 171 -0.78 -8.02 -0.50
N VAL A 172 0.44 -7.67 -0.13
CA VAL A 172 1.51 -7.36 -1.09
C VAL A 172 2.03 -8.63 -1.77
N ARG A 173 1.96 -9.78 -1.09
CA ARG A 173 2.40 -11.08 -1.62
C ARG A 173 1.34 -11.80 -2.47
N MET A 174 0.07 -11.42 -2.33
CA MET A 174 -1.03 -11.80 -3.22
C MET A 174 -0.97 -11.02 -4.54
#